data_AF-A0A1C6BP06-F1
#
_entry.id   AF-A0A1C6BP06-F1
#
_cell.length_a   1.000
_cell.length_b   1.000
_cell.length_c   1.000
_cell.angle_alpha   90.00
_cell.angle_beta   90.00
_cell.angle_gamma   90.00
#
_symmetry.space_group_name_H-M   'P 1'
#
loop_
_entity.id
_entity.type
_entity.pdbx_description
1 polymer ?
#
loop_
_entity_poly.entity_id
_entity_poly.type
_entity_poly.pdbx_seq_one_letter_code
_entity_poly.pdbx_strand_id
1 'polypeptide(L)'
;MAYPIKYIENNLVFNHDGECFAYYELLPYNYSFLSPEQKYQVHDSFRQLIAQNRDGKIHALQISTESSIRAAQERSKQEVTGKLKDIACAKIDAQTEALISMIGENQVDYRFFIGFKLLVNEQEVTMKQFRREAKTAVSDFLHEVNHKLMGDFVSMSNEEIWRFQKMEKLLESKISRRFKVRRLNKDDFGYLIEHLYGQTGTAYEDYEYYLPKKRFQEETLVKYYDLIKPTRCLIEENQRYLKIEQEDGTVYAAYFTINSIVGELDFPSSEIFYYQQQQFTFPIDTSMNVEIVTNRKALSTVRNKKKELKDLDNHAWQNDSETSTNVVDALDSVNELESTLDQSKESMYKLSYVVRVTAPDLEELKRRCNEVKDFYDDLNVKLVRPFGDMLGLHGEFLPASKRYLNDYIQYVTSDFLAGLGFGATQMLGEPEGIYIGYSLDTGRNVYLKPALASQGVKGSVTNALAAAFVGSLGGGKSFSNNMIVYYSVLFGAQALIVDPKAGAKRSYLKRVGTALH
;
A
#
# COMPACT_ATOMS: atom_id res chain seq x y z
N MET A 1 -17.50 10.35 -15.06
CA MET A 1 -16.71 9.15 -15.42
C MET A 1 -17.47 7.92 -14.91
N ALA A 2 -17.52 6.82 -15.64
CA ALA A 2 -18.15 5.59 -15.13
C ALA A 2 -17.30 5.02 -13.99
N TYR A 3 -17.95 4.45 -12.97
CA TYR A 3 -17.25 3.79 -11.87
C TYR A 3 -16.37 2.65 -12.41
N PRO A 4 -15.09 2.50 -12.02
CA PRO A 4 -14.19 1.55 -12.67
C PRO A 4 -14.54 0.08 -12.46
N ILE A 5 -15.14 -0.25 -11.31
CA ILE A 5 -15.41 -1.62 -10.89
C ILE A 5 -16.75 -2.08 -11.45
N LYS A 6 -16.70 -3.15 -12.25
CA LYS A 6 -17.88 -3.83 -12.77
C LYS A 6 -18.31 -5.00 -11.87
N TYR A 7 -17.38 -5.75 -11.30
CA TYR A 7 -17.66 -6.91 -10.45
C TYR A 7 -16.48 -7.25 -9.52
N ILE A 8 -16.76 -7.79 -8.33
CA ILE A 8 -15.75 -8.22 -7.34
C ILE A 8 -16.01 -9.68 -6.91
N GLU A 9 -15.00 -10.55 -7.01
CA GLU A 9 -15.02 -11.91 -6.50
C GLU A 9 -13.76 -12.26 -5.71
N ASN A 10 -13.89 -12.43 -4.40
CA ASN A 10 -12.75 -12.61 -3.50
C ASN A 10 -11.75 -11.47 -3.70
N ASN A 11 -10.52 -11.76 -4.11
CA ASN A 11 -9.49 -10.78 -4.44
C ASN A 11 -9.46 -10.36 -5.91
N LEU A 12 -10.45 -10.79 -6.71
CA LEU A 12 -10.56 -10.46 -8.13
C LEU A 12 -11.47 -9.26 -8.34
N VAL A 13 -11.01 -8.31 -9.14
CA VAL A 13 -11.75 -7.12 -9.53
C VAL A 13 -11.82 -7.05 -11.05
N PHE A 14 -13.03 -7.00 -11.58
CA PHE A 14 -13.30 -6.91 -13.01
C PHE A 14 -13.73 -5.49 -13.35
N ASN A 15 -13.14 -4.92 -14.38
CA ASN A 15 -13.52 -3.59 -14.87
C ASN A 15 -14.45 -3.68 -16.09
N HIS A 16 -14.96 -2.52 -16.52
CA HIS A 16 -15.86 -2.41 -17.66
C HIS A 16 -15.21 -2.73 -19.01
N ASP A 17 -13.87 -2.81 -19.07
CA ASP A 17 -13.10 -3.13 -20.28
C ASP A 17 -12.80 -4.63 -20.44
N GLY A 18 -13.36 -5.48 -19.57
CA GLY A 18 -13.10 -6.92 -19.59
C GLY A 18 -11.72 -7.29 -19.05
N GLU A 19 -11.06 -6.40 -18.31
CA GLU A 19 -9.83 -6.72 -17.58
C GLU A 19 -10.16 -7.25 -16.19
N CYS A 20 -9.43 -8.29 -15.76
CA CYS A 20 -9.49 -8.82 -14.40
C CYS A 20 -8.16 -8.55 -13.69
N PHE A 21 -8.22 -7.99 -12.49
CA PHE A 21 -7.08 -7.78 -11.60
C PHE A 21 -7.20 -8.69 -10.38
N ALA A 22 -6.08 -9.26 -9.94
CA ALA A 22 -5.98 -9.92 -8.65
C ALA A 22 -5.21 -9.02 -7.69
N TYR A 23 -5.83 -8.64 -6.57
CA TYR A 23 -5.23 -7.78 -5.55
C TYR A 23 -4.69 -8.59 -4.37
N TYR A 24 -3.59 -8.08 -3.82
CA TYR A 24 -2.96 -8.59 -2.61
C TYR A 24 -2.55 -7.43 -1.71
N GLU A 25 -2.62 -7.63 -0.41
CA GLU A 25 -1.92 -6.80 0.55
C GLU A 25 -0.48 -7.32 0.64
N LEU A 26 0.46 -6.44 0.38
CA LEU A 26 1.86 -6.65 0.66
C LEU A 26 2.09 -6.34 2.14
N LEU A 27 2.35 -7.37 2.95
CA LEU A 27 2.60 -7.15 4.36
C LEU A 27 3.89 -6.31 4.51
N PRO A 28 3.83 -5.21 5.25
CA PRO A 28 5.00 -4.38 5.52
C PRO A 28 6.20 -5.17 5.98
N TYR A 29 7.39 -4.78 5.53
CA TYR A 29 8.64 -5.29 6.04
C TYR A 29 9.43 -4.17 6.71
N ASN A 30 10.14 -4.52 7.79
CA ASN A 30 10.99 -3.57 8.49
C ASN A 30 12.24 -3.30 7.64
N TYR A 31 12.37 -2.06 7.17
CA TYR A 31 13.47 -1.61 6.33
C TYR A 31 14.62 -0.98 7.14
N SER A 32 14.31 -0.39 8.30
CA SER A 32 15.25 0.37 9.12
C SER A 32 16.40 -0.48 9.65
N PHE A 33 16.17 -1.77 9.90
CA PHE A 33 17.19 -2.69 10.44
C PHE A 33 17.91 -3.53 9.40
N LEU A 34 17.64 -3.32 8.11
CA LEU A 34 18.31 -4.05 7.03
C LEU A 34 19.71 -3.49 6.78
N SER A 35 20.69 -4.39 6.64
CA SER A 35 22.00 -4.03 6.11
C SER A 35 21.90 -3.54 4.66
N PRO A 36 22.87 -2.77 4.14
CA PRO A 36 22.88 -2.38 2.72
C PRO A 36 22.69 -3.56 1.76
N GLU A 37 23.35 -4.69 2.02
CA GLU A 37 23.20 -5.91 1.22
C GLU A 37 21.76 -6.46 1.24
N GLN A 38 21.12 -6.49 2.42
CA GLN A 38 19.73 -6.92 2.55
C GLN A 38 18.76 -5.96 1.84
N LYS A 39 19.04 -4.65 1.86
CA LYS A 39 18.28 -3.67 1.09
C LYS A 39 18.34 -3.95 -0.41
N TYR A 40 19.52 -4.24 -0.95
CA TYR A 40 19.68 -4.67 -2.35
C TYR A 40 18.96 -5.99 -2.65
N GLN A 41 18.92 -6.95 -1.73
CA GLN A 41 18.17 -8.21 -1.94
C GLN A 41 16.65 -7.98 -2.05
N VAL A 42 16.10 -7.11 -1.20
CA VAL A 42 14.67 -6.74 -1.27
C VAL A 42 14.37 -5.99 -2.55
N HIS A 43 15.22 -5.03 -2.91
CA HIS A 43 15.14 -4.30 -4.17
C HIS A 43 15.14 -5.25 -5.38
N ASP A 44 16.11 -6.16 -5.46
CA ASP A 44 16.20 -7.12 -6.58
C ASP A 44 14.99 -8.07 -6.61
N SER A 45 14.46 -8.45 -5.44
CA SER A 45 13.23 -9.27 -5.36
C SER A 45 12.02 -8.55 -5.96
N PHE A 46 11.89 -7.23 -5.73
CA PHE A 46 10.81 -6.42 -6.28
C PHE A 46 11.02 -6.15 -7.78
N ARG A 47 12.25 -5.82 -8.18
CA ARG A 47 12.66 -5.65 -9.58
C ARG A 47 12.32 -6.89 -10.40
N GLN A 48 12.67 -8.08 -9.89
CA GLN A 48 12.35 -9.36 -10.52
C GLN A 48 10.83 -9.63 -10.56
N LEU A 49 10.08 -9.27 -9.52
CA LEU A 49 8.62 -9.43 -9.51
C LEU A 49 7.96 -8.60 -10.62
N ILE A 50 8.38 -7.35 -10.80
CA ILE A 50 7.89 -6.47 -11.86
C ILE A 50 8.33 -7.01 -13.23
N ALA A 51 9.60 -7.32 -13.41
CA ALA A 51 10.17 -7.75 -14.69
C ALA A 51 9.61 -9.08 -15.21
N GLN A 52 9.15 -9.97 -14.31
CA GLN A 52 8.51 -11.23 -14.69
C GLN A 52 7.10 -11.05 -15.26
N ASN A 53 6.43 -9.93 -14.99
CA ASN A 53 5.13 -9.60 -15.56
C ASN A 53 5.32 -9.02 -16.98
N ARG A 54 5.44 -9.87 -18.00
CA ARG A 54 5.93 -9.42 -19.33
C ARG A 54 4.95 -8.59 -20.19
N ASP A 55 3.64 -8.60 -19.92
CA ASP A 55 2.65 -7.91 -20.78
C ASP A 55 1.43 -7.38 -19.98
N GLY A 56 1.68 -6.96 -18.74
CA GLY A 56 0.64 -6.71 -17.73
C GLY A 56 0.42 -5.24 -17.38
N LYS A 57 -0.57 -5.01 -16.51
CA LYS A 57 -0.73 -3.77 -15.74
C LYS A 57 -0.58 -4.11 -14.27
N ILE A 58 0.06 -3.22 -13.53
CA ILE A 58 0.16 -3.30 -12.06
C ILE A 58 -0.49 -2.03 -11.52
N HIS A 59 -1.33 -2.19 -10.51
CA HIS A 59 -1.90 -1.07 -9.77
C HIS A 59 -1.50 -1.22 -8.30
N ALA A 60 -0.57 -0.39 -7.85
CA ALA A 60 -0.10 -0.39 -6.47
C ALA A 60 -0.63 0.83 -5.72
N LEU A 61 -1.08 0.62 -4.49
CA LEU A 61 -1.71 1.61 -3.63
C LEU A 61 -1.01 1.57 -2.27
N GLN A 62 -0.54 2.72 -1.80
CA GLN A 62 -0.24 2.94 -0.39
C GLN A 62 -1.38 3.77 0.18
N ILE A 63 -2.07 3.21 1.17
CA ILE A 63 -3.24 3.84 1.77
C ILE A 63 -2.99 4.01 3.26
N SER A 64 -3.20 5.23 3.72
CA SER A 64 -3.27 5.57 5.14
C SER A 64 -4.52 4.94 5.75
N THR A 65 -4.36 4.21 6.84
CA THR A 65 -5.44 3.54 7.55
C THR A 65 -5.47 3.99 9.00
N GLU A 66 -6.62 3.82 9.63
CA GLU A 66 -6.76 4.06 11.06
C GLU A 66 -6.62 2.74 11.82
N SER A 67 -5.83 2.76 12.89
CA SER A 67 -5.67 1.62 13.81
C SER A 67 -6.14 2.03 15.20
N SER A 68 -7.11 1.31 15.76
CA SER A 68 -7.66 1.62 17.09
C SER A 68 -6.72 1.14 18.19
N ILE A 69 -6.32 2.07 19.07
CA ILE A 69 -5.53 1.75 20.27
C ILE A 69 -6.33 0.84 21.18
N ARG A 70 -7.63 1.12 21.33
CA ARG A 70 -8.53 0.33 22.17
C ARG A 70 -8.63 -1.10 21.65
N ALA A 71 -8.85 -1.28 20.35
CA ALA A 71 -8.91 -2.61 19.74
C ALA A 71 -7.60 -3.39 19.93
N ALA A 72 -6.44 -2.74 19.73
CA ALA A 72 -5.15 -3.36 19.97
C ALA A 72 -4.99 -3.80 21.43
N GLN A 73 -5.39 -2.96 22.39
CA GLN A 73 -5.32 -3.28 23.82
C GLN A 73 -6.32 -4.36 24.24
N GLU A 74 -7.52 -4.40 23.67
CA GLU A 74 -8.47 -5.51 23.87
C GLU A 74 -7.91 -6.83 23.35
N ARG A 75 -7.27 -6.84 22.17
CA ARG A 75 -6.53 -8.02 21.68
C ARG A 75 -5.41 -8.41 22.63
N SER A 76 -4.64 -7.45 23.16
CA SER A 76 -3.61 -7.71 24.18
C SER A 76 -4.18 -8.38 25.43
N LYS A 77 -5.38 -8.00 25.89
CA LYS A 77 -6.04 -8.64 27.04
C LYS A 77 -6.39 -10.11 26.80
N GLN A 78 -6.70 -10.48 25.56
CA GLN A 78 -6.98 -11.88 25.21
C GLN A 78 -5.74 -12.77 25.37
N GLU A 79 -4.54 -12.21 25.28
CA GLU A 79 -3.29 -12.92 25.50
C GLU A 79 -2.89 -13.07 26.97
N VAL A 80 -3.58 -12.38 27.88
CA VAL A 80 -3.30 -12.43 29.30
C VAL A 80 -3.74 -13.78 29.88
N THR A 81 -2.79 -14.49 30.49
CA THR A 81 -3.02 -15.76 31.15
C THR A 81 -2.55 -15.76 32.61
N GLY A 82 -2.91 -16.79 33.37
CA GLY A 82 -2.44 -16.99 34.75
C GLY A 82 -3.30 -16.31 35.83
N LYS A 83 -2.81 -16.34 37.06
CA LYS A 83 -3.57 -15.94 38.27
C LYS A 83 -3.80 -14.43 38.39
N LEU A 84 -3.01 -13.61 37.72
CA LEU A 84 -3.06 -12.14 37.82
C LEU A 84 -3.89 -11.49 36.72
N LYS A 85 -4.71 -12.28 36.01
CA LYS A 85 -5.45 -11.83 34.82
C LYS A 85 -6.27 -10.57 35.08
N ASP A 86 -7.05 -10.54 36.17
CA ASP A 86 -7.90 -9.38 36.48
C ASP A 86 -7.09 -8.11 36.73
N ILE A 87 -5.94 -8.23 37.41
CA ILE A 87 -5.03 -7.11 37.68
C ILE A 87 -4.36 -6.64 36.39
N ALA A 88 -3.98 -7.57 35.53
CA ALA A 88 -3.38 -7.28 34.24
C ALA A 88 -4.38 -6.55 33.31
N CYS A 89 -5.63 -7.04 33.21
CA CYS A 89 -6.69 -6.38 32.44
C CYS A 89 -6.96 -4.96 32.95
N ALA A 90 -7.13 -4.77 34.26
CA ALA A 90 -7.32 -3.44 34.84
C ALA A 90 -6.13 -2.50 34.60
N LYS A 91 -4.91 -3.05 34.55
CA LYS A 91 -3.72 -2.26 34.22
C LYS A 91 -3.67 -1.86 32.74
N ILE A 92 -4.08 -2.76 31.85
CA ILE A 92 -4.21 -2.49 30.41
C ILE A 92 -5.31 -1.44 30.16
N ASP A 93 -6.44 -1.50 30.88
CA ASP A 93 -7.48 -0.48 30.81
C ASP A 93 -6.95 0.91 31.17
N ALA A 94 -6.26 1.03 32.30
CA ALA A 94 -5.67 2.30 32.72
C ALA A 94 -4.60 2.81 31.73
N GLN A 95 -3.85 1.90 31.09
CA GLN A 95 -2.92 2.28 30.02
C GLN A 95 -3.65 2.77 28.77
N THR A 96 -4.75 2.11 28.40
CA THR A 96 -5.54 2.45 27.22
C THR A 96 -6.08 3.87 27.33
N GLU A 97 -6.70 4.21 28.47
CA GLU A 97 -7.22 5.56 28.70
C GLU A 97 -6.10 6.62 28.72
N ALA A 98 -4.93 6.29 29.28
CA ALA A 98 -3.77 7.19 29.25
C ALA A 98 -3.28 7.42 27.82
N LEU A 99 -3.15 6.38 27.00
CA LEU A 99 -2.73 6.49 25.61
C LEU A 99 -3.73 7.31 24.78
N ILE A 100 -5.02 6.99 24.89
CA ILE A 100 -6.07 7.71 24.17
C ILE A 100 -6.07 9.20 24.54
N SER A 101 -5.87 9.53 25.82
CA SER A 101 -5.78 10.93 26.25
C SER A 101 -4.56 11.68 25.68
N MET A 102 -3.48 10.98 25.34
CA MET A 102 -2.24 11.57 24.85
C MET A 102 -2.20 11.72 23.33
N ILE A 103 -2.71 10.73 22.59
CA ILE A 103 -2.53 10.62 21.13
C ILE A 103 -3.84 10.42 20.35
N GLY A 104 -5.00 10.38 21.01
CA GLY A 104 -6.29 10.09 20.38
C GLY A 104 -6.60 8.60 20.31
N GLU A 105 -7.80 8.25 19.84
CA GLU A 105 -8.27 6.85 19.79
C GLU A 105 -7.65 6.05 18.64
N ASN A 106 -7.39 6.73 17.51
CA ASN A 106 -6.90 6.11 16.29
C ASN A 106 -5.50 6.62 15.94
N GLN A 107 -4.62 5.70 15.55
CA GLN A 107 -3.31 6.01 15.00
C GLN A 107 -3.30 5.84 13.49
N VAL A 108 -2.56 6.69 12.78
CA VAL A 108 -2.36 6.53 11.33
C VAL A 108 -1.35 5.41 11.08
N ASP A 109 -1.80 4.38 10.37
CA ASP A 109 -0.96 3.32 9.81
C ASP A 109 -0.95 3.41 8.27
N TYR A 110 -0.10 2.64 7.62
CA TYR A 110 0.04 2.56 6.17
C TYR A 110 -0.02 1.11 5.73
N ARG A 111 -0.96 0.82 4.82
CA ARG A 111 -1.10 -0.49 4.19
C ARG A 111 -0.80 -0.40 2.70
N PHE A 112 -0.25 -1.48 2.16
CA PHE A 112 0.24 -1.54 0.79
C PHE A 112 -0.54 -2.59 0.01
N PHE A 113 -1.31 -2.15 -0.97
CA PHE A 113 -2.12 -3.03 -1.81
C PHE A 113 -1.54 -3.06 -3.22
N ILE A 114 -1.46 -4.24 -3.83
CA ILE A 114 -0.92 -4.41 -5.18
C ILE A 114 -1.82 -5.33 -6.00
N GLY A 115 -2.33 -4.78 -7.09
CA GLY A 115 -3.17 -5.44 -8.08
C GLY A 115 -2.36 -5.80 -9.32
N PHE A 116 -2.47 -7.03 -9.79
CA PHE A 116 -1.89 -7.46 -11.06
C PHE A 116 -3.00 -7.81 -12.04
N LYS A 117 -2.94 -7.26 -13.25
CA LYS A 117 -3.81 -7.70 -14.34
C LYS A 117 -3.50 -9.16 -14.67
N LEU A 118 -4.52 -10.01 -14.58
CA LEU A 118 -4.42 -11.41 -14.97
C LEU A 118 -4.41 -11.49 -16.50
N LEU A 119 -3.27 -11.90 -17.05
CA LEU A 119 -3.10 -12.11 -18.49
C LEU A 119 -3.40 -13.54 -18.86
N VAL A 120 -4.31 -13.73 -19.81
CA VAL A 120 -4.55 -15.02 -20.45
C VAL A 120 -3.38 -15.30 -21.42
N ASN A 121 -2.19 -15.58 -20.89
CA ASN A 121 -1.01 -15.78 -21.73
C ASN A 121 -0.89 -17.22 -22.25
N GLU A 122 -0.53 -17.32 -23.53
CA GLU A 122 -0.54 -18.51 -24.40
C GLU A 122 0.58 -19.53 -24.14
N GLN A 123 1.53 -19.23 -23.24
CA GLN A 123 2.84 -19.90 -23.23
C GLN A 123 3.11 -20.87 -22.08
N GLU A 124 2.26 -20.98 -21.05
CA GLU A 124 2.54 -21.88 -19.91
C GLU A 124 1.49 -22.96 -19.63
N VAL A 125 0.44 -23.11 -20.44
CA VAL A 125 -0.51 -24.22 -20.25
C VAL A 125 -0.95 -24.80 -21.59
N THR A 126 -0.74 -26.10 -21.74
CA THR A 126 -1.27 -26.92 -22.83
C THR A 126 -2.80 -26.80 -22.85
N MET A 127 -3.37 -25.90 -23.65
CA MET A 127 -4.72 -26.01 -24.23
C MET A 127 -4.98 -24.86 -25.22
N LYS A 128 -4.94 -25.18 -26.53
CA LYS A 128 -5.49 -24.30 -27.58
C LYS A 128 -7.01 -24.06 -27.42
N GLN A 129 -7.71 -24.87 -26.62
CA GLN A 129 -9.11 -24.66 -26.22
C GLN A 129 -9.30 -23.45 -25.30
N PHE A 130 -8.40 -23.27 -24.32
CA PHE A 130 -8.53 -22.20 -23.30
C PHE A 130 -8.47 -20.79 -23.89
N ARG A 131 -7.70 -20.59 -24.98
CA ARG A 131 -7.59 -19.30 -25.69
C ARG A 131 -8.88 -18.93 -26.42
N ARG A 132 -9.55 -19.92 -27.02
CA ARG A 132 -10.81 -19.71 -27.74
C ARG A 132 -11.92 -19.42 -26.73
N GLU A 133 -11.98 -20.21 -25.68
CA GLU A 133 -12.95 -20.09 -24.57
C GLU A 133 -12.79 -18.80 -23.75
N ALA A 134 -11.57 -18.28 -23.54
CA ALA A 134 -11.34 -17.03 -22.83
C ALA A 134 -11.70 -15.78 -23.67
N LYS A 135 -11.45 -15.81 -24.99
CA LYS A 135 -11.92 -14.74 -25.89
C LYS A 135 -13.45 -14.73 -25.98
N THR A 136 -14.07 -15.91 -26.03
CA THR A 136 -15.54 -16.05 -26.02
C THR A 136 -16.10 -15.56 -24.68
N ALA A 137 -15.53 -15.96 -23.55
CA ALA A 137 -15.88 -15.47 -22.21
C ALA A 137 -15.79 -13.94 -22.06
N VAL A 138 -14.68 -13.30 -22.42
CA VAL A 138 -14.58 -11.82 -22.33
C VAL A 138 -15.59 -11.13 -23.26
N SER A 139 -15.86 -11.71 -24.43
CA SER A 139 -16.89 -11.22 -25.34
C SER A 139 -18.30 -11.40 -24.76
N ASP A 140 -18.57 -12.54 -24.13
CA ASP A 140 -19.83 -12.87 -23.47
C ASP A 140 -20.02 -11.96 -22.25
N PHE A 141 -19.02 -11.74 -21.40
CA PHE A 141 -19.05 -10.75 -20.30
C PHE A 141 -19.37 -9.32 -20.78
N LEU A 142 -18.87 -8.90 -21.94
CA LEU A 142 -19.20 -7.61 -22.55
C LEU A 142 -20.65 -7.58 -23.09
N HIS A 143 -21.16 -8.70 -23.58
CA HIS A 143 -22.50 -8.82 -24.18
C HIS A 143 -23.63 -9.18 -23.19
N GLU A 144 -23.35 -9.97 -22.15
CA GLU A 144 -24.31 -10.57 -21.21
C GLU A 144 -24.85 -9.53 -20.22
N VAL A 145 -24.08 -8.46 -19.96
CA VAL A 145 -24.56 -7.30 -19.17
C VAL A 145 -25.57 -6.45 -19.93
N ASN A 146 -25.73 -6.66 -21.24
CA ASN A 146 -26.77 -5.98 -22.01
C ASN A 146 -28.12 -6.73 -22.02
N HIS A 147 -28.17 -7.97 -21.52
CA HIS A 147 -29.39 -8.78 -21.57
C HIS A 147 -29.57 -9.68 -20.33
N LYS A 148 -30.13 -9.13 -19.24
CA LYS A 148 -31.35 -9.64 -18.56
C LYS A 148 -31.65 -8.90 -17.25
N LEU A 149 -32.89 -8.41 -17.19
CA LEU A 149 -33.68 -8.03 -16.01
C LEU A 149 -33.15 -6.86 -15.15
N MET A 150 -33.60 -5.65 -15.54
CA MET A 150 -33.78 -4.48 -14.67
C MET A 150 -32.52 -3.85 -14.05
N GLY A 151 -31.33 -3.91 -14.68
CA GLY A 151 -30.19 -3.00 -14.35
C GLY A 151 -29.62 -3.04 -12.91
N ASP A 152 -30.25 -3.80 -12.01
CA ASP A 152 -29.99 -3.78 -10.57
C ASP A 152 -28.97 -4.85 -10.14
N PHE A 153 -28.69 -5.82 -11.02
CA PHE A 153 -27.79 -6.94 -10.76
C PHE A 153 -26.72 -7.07 -11.83
N VAL A 154 -25.51 -7.39 -11.37
CA VAL A 154 -24.40 -7.85 -12.21
C VAL A 154 -24.31 -9.36 -12.05
N SER A 155 -24.37 -10.07 -13.18
CA SER A 155 -24.13 -11.51 -13.25
C SER A 155 -22.68 -11.79 -13.65
N MET A 156 -22.16 -12.89 -13.15
CA MET A 156 -20.86 -13.42 -13.54
C MET A 156 -20.94 -14.94 -13.62
N SER A 157 -20.46 -15.52 -14.73
CA SER A 157 -20.42 -16.97 -14.90
C SER A 157 -19.49 -17.62 -13.88
N ASN A 158 -19.97 -18.68 -13.23
CA ASN A 158 -19.18 -19.45 -12.27
C ASN A 158 -17.96 -20.10 -12.92
N GLU A 159 -18.04 -20.44 -14.22
CA GLU A 159 -16.93 -20.99 -14.97
C GLU A 159 -15.83 -19.94 -15.20
N GLU A 160 -16.20 -18.72 -15.57
CA GLU A 160 -15.27 -17.61 -15.73
C GLU A 160 -14.57 -17.26 -14.42
N ILE A 161 -15.33 -17.16 -13.33
CA ILE A 161 -14.79 -16.95 -11.98
C ILE A 161 -13.72 -18.02 -11.69
N TRP A 162 -14.04 -19.29 -11.92
CA TRP A 162 -13.12 -20.39 -11.63
C TRP A 162 -11.85 -20.33 -12.50
N ARG A 163 -11.96 -19.93 -13.77
CA ARG A 163 -10.80 -19.75 -14.66
C ARG A 163 -9.85 -18.68 -14.13
N PHE A 164 -10.35 -17.50 -13.77
CA PHE A 164 -9.51 -16.44 -13.21
C PHE A 164 -8.94 -16.82 -11.83
N GLN A 165 -9.70 -17.53 -10.99
CA GLN A 165 -9.19 -18.06 -9.72
C GLN A 165 -8.02 -19.03 -9.90
N LYS A 166 -8.01 -19.85 -10.96
CA LYS A 166 -6.85 -20.71 -11.26
C LYS A 166 -5.61 -19.91 -11.62
N MET A 167 -5.78 -18.85 -12.42
CA MET A 167 -4.68 -17.98 -12.81
C MET A 167 -4.15 -17.18 -11.61
N GLU A 168 -5.05 -16.71 -10.77
CA GLU A 168 -4.75 -16.07 -9.49
C GLU A 168 -3.88 -16.96 -8.62
N LYS A 169 -4.21 -18.25 -8.47
CA LYS A 169 -3.40 -19.19 -7.66
C LYS A 169 -1.97 -19.33 -8.16
N LEU A 170 -1.76 -19.32 -9.47
CA LEU A 170 -0.41 -19.35 -10.05
C LEU A 170 0.35 -18.06 -9.77
N LEU A 171 -0.33 -16.91 -9.85
CA LEU A 171 0.24 -15.61 -9.52
C LEU A 171 0.59 -15.52 -8.03
N GLU A 172 -0.32 -15.90 -7.13
CA GLU A 172 -0.09 -15.90 -5.68
C GLU A 172 1.10 -16.77 -5.33
N SER A 173 1.22 -17.99 -5.89
CA SER A 173 2.40 -18.83 -5.66
C SER A 173 3.70 -18.19 -6.15
N LYS A 174 3.68 -17.32 -7.17
CA LYS A 174 4.87 -16.60 -7.64
C LYS A 174 5.22 -15.45 -6.69
N ILE A 175 4.24 -14.67 -6.24
CA ILE A 175 4.42 -13.53 -5.34
C ILE A 175 4.86 -14.01 -3.94
N SER A 176 4.18 -15.01 -3.38
CA SER A 176 4.40 -15.56 -2.04
C SER A 176 5.79 -16.20 -1.84
N ARG A 177 6.53 -16.46 -2.92
CA ARG A 177 7.93 -16.92 -2.85
C ARG A 177 8.91 -15.82 -2.47
N ARG A 178 8.56 -14.55 -2.72
CA ARG A 178 9.44 -13.39 -2.54
C ARG A 178 8.97 -12.50 -1.41
N PHE A 179 7.65 -12.33 -1.28
CA PHE A 179 7.04 -11.43 -0.33
C PHE A 179 5.98 -12.15 0.50
N LYS A 180 5.77 -11.69 1.74
CA LYS A 180 4.61 -12.10 2.51
C LYS A 180 3.40 -11.30 2.02
N VAL A 181 2.42 -12.00 1.45
CA VAL A 181 1.22 -11.37 0.91
C VAL A 181 -0.05 -12.03 1.43
N ARG A 182 -1.12 -11.24 1.49
CA ARG A 182 -2.48 -11.69 1.84
C ARG A 182 -3.43 -11.35 0.70
N ARG A 183 -4.31 -12.26 0.32
CA ARG A 183 -5.39 -11.98 -0.64
C ARG A 183 -6.37 -10.96 -0.04
N LEU A 184 -6.82 -9.99 -0.83
CA LEU A 184 -7.87 -9.07 -0.40
C LEU A 184 -9.23 -9.80 -0.30
N ASN A 185 -10.06 -9.31 0.60
CA ASN A 185 -11.45 -9.69 0.76
C ASN A 185 -12.37 -8.48 0.48
N LYS A 186 -13.68 -8.69 0.64
CA LYS A 186 -14.69 -7.64 0.42
C LYS A 186 -14.52 -6.43 1.37
N ASP A 187 -14.05 -6.66 2.58
CA ASP A 187 -13.94 -5.64 3.62
C ASP A 187 -12.74 -4.75 3.33
N ASP A 188 -11.63 -5.33 2.85
CA ASP A 188 -10.47 -4.58 2.37
C ASP A 188 -10.85 -3.63 1.21
N PHE A 189 -11.61 -4.12 0.21
CA PHE A 189 -12.07 -3.28 -0.90
C PHE A 189 -13.06 -2.21 -0.45
N GLY A 190 -14.01 -2.57 0.43
CA GLY A 190 -14.96 -1.64 1.00
C GLY A 190 -14.27 -0.49 1.73
N TYR A 191 -13.30 -0.81 2.59
CA TYR A 191 -12.51 0.19 3.32
C TYR A 191 -11.77 1.10 2.35
N LEU A 192 -11.07 0.51 1.36
CA LEU A 192 -10.35 1.28 0.34
C LEU A 192 -11.26 2.29 -0.36
N ILE A 193 -12.44 1.86 -0.78
CA ILE A 193 -13.41 2.70 -1.47
C ILE A 193 -13.91 3.80 -0.51
N GLU A 194 -14.47 3.43 0.65
CA GLU A 194 -15.08 4.38 1.57
C GLU A 194 -14.06 5.41 2.12
N HIS A 195 -12.81 5.02 2.36
CA HIS A 195 -11.69 5.91 2.73
C HIS A 195 -11.41 6.98 1.66
N LEU A 196 -11.40 6.59 0.39
CA LEU A 196 -11.18 7.53 -0.73
C LEU A 196 -12.29 8.58 -0.81
N TYR A 197 -13.50 8.18 -0.45
CA TYR A 197 -14.67 9.04 -0.41
C TYR A 197 -14.90 9.71 0.95
N GLY A 198 -13.88 9.74 1.82
CA GLY A 198 -13.82 10.61 2.99
C GLY A 198 -14.29 10.00 4.30
N GLN A 199 -14.56 8.69 4.34
CA GLN A 199 -14.97 8.03 5.58
C GLN A 199 -13.76 7.90 6.51
N THR A 200 -13.94 8.33 7.75
CA THR A 200 -12.90 8.32 8.80
C THR A 200 -13.48 7.76 10.09
N GLY A 201 -12.61 7.49 11.08
CA GLY A 201 -13.01 7.10 12.43
C GLY A 201 -13.24 5.60 12.63
N THR A 202 -13.30 4.80 11.56
CA THR A 202 -13.40 3.33 11.66
C THR A 202 -12.01 2.73 11.47
N ALA A 203 -11.56 1.96 12.46
CA ALA A 203 -10.30 1.24 12.33
C ALA A 203 -10.38 0.18 11.23
N TYR A 204 -9.28 -0.01 10.50
CA TYR A 204 -9.23 -0.92 9.36
C TYR A 204 -9.59 -2.36 9.75
N GLU A 205 -9.12 -2.83 10.90
CA GLU A 205 -9.36 -4.20 11.36
C GLU A 205 -10.82 -4.47 11.76
N ASP A 206 -11.54 -3.41 12.13
CA ASP A 206 -12.92 -3.50 12.63
C ASP A 206 -13.96 -3.20 11.52
N TYR A 207 -13.49 -2.91 10.30
CA TYR A 207 -14.34 -2.52 9.20
C TYR A 207 -15.04 -3.73 8.55
N GLU A 208 -16.36 -3.61 8.34
CA GLU A 208 -17.16 -4.62 7.66
C GLU A 208 -17.90 -4.04 6.44
N TYR A 209 -17.69 -4.65 5.28
CA TYR A 209 -18.37 -4.28 4.05
C TYR A 209 -19.56 -5.18 3.75
N TYR A 210 -20.71 -4.56 3.51
CA TYR A 210 -21.92 -5.26 3.09
C TYR A 210 -21.91 -5.51 1.58
N LEU A 211 -21.58 -6.74 1.17
CA LEU A 211 -21.59 -7.18 -0.23
C LEU A 211 -22.20 -8.59 -0.36
N PRO A 212 -23.52 -8.75 -0.19
CA PRO A 212 -24.18 -10.04 -0.29
C PRO A 212 -24.16 -10.58 -1.73
N LYS A 213 -23.99 -11.90 -1.86
CA LYS A 213 -23.93 -12.59 -3.16
C LYS A 213 -25.00 -13.67 -3.24
N LYS A 214 -25.67 -13.79 -4.39
CA LYS A 214 -26.60 -14.89 -4.68
C LYS A 214 -25.96 -15.84 -5.68
N ARG A 215 -25.58 -17.03 -5.22
CA ARG A 215 -24.97 -18.06 -6.07
C ARG A 215 -26.04 -19.00 -6.62
N PHE A 216 -26.08 -19.14 -7.94
CA PHE A 216 -26.89 -20.10 -8.68
C PHE A 216 -25.99 -21.21 -9.26
N GLN A 217 -26.58 -22.18 -9.96
CA GLN A 217 -25.82 -23.29 -10.55
C GLN A 217 -24.79 -22.79 -11.59
N GLU A 218 -25.19 -21.87 -12.46
CA GLU A 218 -24.35 -21.40 -13.58
C GLU A 218 -23.71 -20.03 -13.32
N GLU A 219 -24.38 -19.16 -12.54
CA GLU A 219 -23.98 -17.76 -12.35
C GLU A 219 -23.99 -17.33 -10.88
N THR A 220 -23.23 -16.28 -10.58
CA THR A 220 -23.30 -15.55 -9.32
C THR A 220 -23.81 -14.13 -9.58
N LEU A 221 -24.85 -13.73 -8.84
CA LEU A 221 -25.44 -12.40 -8.92
C LEU A 221 -25.04 -11.53 -7.73
N VAL A 222 -24.69 -10.29 -8.02
CA VAL A 222 -24.44 -9.24 -7.02
C VAL A 222 -25.25 -8.01 -7.40
N LYS A 223 -25.82 -7.31 -6.42
CA LYS A 223 -26.52 -6.05 -6.70
C LYS A 223 -25.52 -4.99 -7.12
N TYR A 224 -25.80 -4.29 -8.20
CA TYR A 224 -24.97 -3.17 -8.67
C TYR A 224 -24.81 -2.10 -7.59
N TYR A 225 -25.90 -1.80 -6.88
CA TYR A 225 -25.88 -0.86 -5.75
C TYR A 225 -24.94 -1.29 -4.62
N ASP A 226 -24.80 -2.59 -4.35
CA ASP A 226 -23.92 -3.07 -3.28
C ASP A 226 -22.44 -3.03 -3.70
N LEU A 227 -22.14 -3.06 -5.02
CA LEU A 227 -20.79 -2.92 -5.58
C LEU A 227 -20.29 -1.49 -5.62
N ILE A 228 -21.22 -0.57 -5.94
CA ILE A 228 -20.88 0.83 -6.17
C ILE A 228 -21.23 1.69 -4.97
N LYS A 229 -21.94 1.12 -3.96
CA LYS A 229 -22.45 1.73 -2.72
C LYS A 229 -22.12 3.21 -2.79
N PRO A 230 -22.90 4.02 -3.53
CA PRO A 230 -22.48 5.36 -3.89
C PRO A 230 -22.20 6.00 -2.55
N THR A 231 -20.90 6.16 -2.28
CA THR A 231 -20.40 6.66 -1.03
C THR A 231 -21.18 7.92 -0.82
N ARG A 232 -21.94 7.95 0.28
CA ARG A 232 -23.09 8.84 0.51
C ARG A 232 -22.60 10.27 0.71
N CYS A 233 -21.87 10.76 -0.27
CA CYS A 233 -21.07 11.93 -0.22
C CYS A 233 -21.30 12.76 -1.47
N LEU A 234 -21.47 14.05 -1.27
CA LEU A 234 -21.46 15.02 -2.35
C LEU A 234 -20.00 15.35 -2.65
N ILE A 235 -19.59 15.18 -3.91
CA ILE A 235 -18.25 15.54 -4.36
C ILE A 235 -18.36 16.78 -5.25
N GLU A 236 -17.80 17.88 -4.79
CA GLU A 236 -17.68 19.11 -5.56
C GLU A 236 -16.23 19.27 -6.03
N GLU A 237 -16.02 19.19 -7.34
CA GLU A 237 -14.72 19.46 -7.93
C GLU A 237 -14.46 20.96 -8.01
N ASN A 238 -13.38 21.39 -7.36
CA ASN A 238 -12.85 22.72 -7.46
C ASN A 238 -11.54 22.70 -8.27
N GLN A 239 -11.04 23.88 -8.60
CA GLN A 239 -9.85 24.06 -9.46
C GLN A 239 -8.62 23.22 -9.04
N ARG A 240 -8.42 23.05 -7.73
CA ARG A 240 -7.21 22.41 -7.17
C ARG A 240 -7.50 21.52 -5.96
N TYR A 241 -8.76 21.16 -5.73
CA TYR A 241 -9.17 20.25 -4.67
C TYR A 241 -10.56 19.68 -4.95
N LEU A 242 -10.91 18.57 -4.31
CA LEU A 242 -12.27 18.08 -4.16
C LEU A 242 -12.77 18.44 -2.77
N LYS A 243 -14.01 18.89 -2.68
CA LYS A 243 -14.75 18.95 -1.43
C LYS A 243 -15.66 17.73 -1.39
N ILE A 244 -15.46 16.88 -0.39
CA ILE A 244 -16.19 15.63 -0.21
C ILE A 244 -17.02 15.77 1.06
N GLU A 245 -18.31 16.01 0.91
CA GLU A 245 -19.23 16.19 2.04
C GLU A 245 -19.98 14.90 2.31
N GLN A 246 -19.87 14.38 3.54
CA GLN A 246 -20.63 13.25 4.05
C GLN A 246 -21.70 13.74 5.04
N GLU A 247 -22.54 12.82 5.53
CA GLU A 247 -23.54 13.11 6.57
C GLU A 247 -22.89 13.65 7.85
N ASP A 248 -21.75 13.09 8.24
CA ASP A 248 -21.08 13.38 9.52
C ASP A 248 -19.88 14.33 9.41
N GLY A 249 -19.53 14.82 8.22
CA GLY A 249 -18.40 15.74 8.06
C GLY A 249 -17.97 16.03 6.63
N THR A 250 -17.05 16.99 6.47
CA THR A 250 -16.50 17.40 5.17
C THR A 250 -14.99 17.15 5.14
N VAL A 251 -14.51 16.55 4.06
CA VAL A 251 -13.09 16.33 3.79
C VAL A 251 -12.70 17.06 2.51
N TYR A 252 -11.59 17.79 2.57
CA TYR A 252 -10.99 18.41 1.40
C TYR A 252 -9.81 17.55 0.93
N ALA A 253 -9.78 17.21 -0.36
CA ALA A 253 -8.73 16.36 -0.94
C ALA A 253 -8.06 17.05 -2.13
N ALA A 254 -6.73 17.00 -2.20
CA ALA A 254 -5.95 17.46 -3.35
C ALA A 254 -5.12 16.31 -3.92
N TYR A 255 -4.89 16.33 -5.23
CA TYR A 255 -4.14 15.31 -5.95
C TYR A 255 -2.96 15.93 -6.67
N PHE A 256 -1.79 15.31 -6.53
CA PHE A 256 -0.58 15.65 -7.23
C PHE A 256 -0.17 14.52 -8.17
N THR A 257 0.47 14.87 -9.27
CA THR A 257 1.14 13.93 -10.18
C THR A 257 2.58 14.36 -10.41
N ILE A 258 3.44 13.42 -10.80
CA ILE A 258 4.83 13.74 -11.15
C ILE A 258 4.86 14.51 -12.47
N ASN A 259 5.42 15.71 -12.45
CA ASN A 259 5.72 16.49 -13.64
C ASN A 259 7.04 16.04 -14.27
N SER A 260 8.08 15.97 -13.44
CA SER A 260 9.42 15.58 -13.87
C SER A 260 10.24 15.05 -12.69
N ILE A 261 11.19 14.18 -12.99
CA ILE A 261 12.19 13.67 -12.03
C ILE A 261 13.52 14.29 -12.45
N VAL A 262 14.21 14.96 -11.52
CA VAL A 262 15.45 15.69 -11.79
C VAL A 262 16.63 14.86 -11.27
N GLY A 263 17.47 14.36 -12.17
CA GLY A 263 18.59 13.49 -11.79
C GLY A 263 18.19 12.02 -11.54
N GLU A 264 19.13 11.24 -11.01
CA GLU A 264 18.91 9.83 -10.65
C GLU A 264 18.52 9.71 -9.17
N LEU A 265 17.53 8.86 -8.88
CA LEU A 265 17.21 8.47 -7.50
C LEU A 265 18.22 7.41 -7.06
N ASP A 266 19.21 7.81 -6.26
CA ASP A 266 20.21 6.90 -5.71
C ASP A 266 19.54 5.81 -4.85
N PHE A 267 19.93 4.56 -5.07
CA PHE A 267 19.53 3.43 -4.23
C PHE A 267 20.75 2.77 -3.57
N PRO A 268 20.74 2.59 -2.23
CA PRO A 268 19.70 2.99 -1.29
C PRO A 268 19.71 4.51 -1.03
N SER A 269 18.68 5.03 -0.36
CA SER A 269 18.50 6.41 0.16
C SER A 269 17.40 7.25 -0.52
N SER A 270 16.76 6.73 -1.55
CA SER A 270 15.66 7.41 -2.25
C SER A 270 14.31 6.68 -2.13
N GLU A 271 14.13 5.85 -1.10
CA GLU A 271 12.91 5.07 -0.89
C GLU A 271 11.73 5.95 -0.46
N ILE A 272 11.10 6.64 -1.43
CA ILE A 272 10.02 7.62 -1.22
C ILE A 272 8.94 7.10 -0.27
N PHE A 273 8.47 5.85 -0.46
CA PHE A 273 7.42 5.25 0.37
C PHE A 273 7.83 5.12 1.83
N TYR A 274 9.11 4.87 2.10
CA TYR A 274 9.65 4.75 3.45
C TYR A 274 9.76 6.12 4.13
N TYR A 275 10.34 7.11 3.43
CA TYR A 275 10.55 8.44 4.00
C TYR A 275 9.26 9.25 4.15
N GLN A 276 8.29 9.05 3.25
CA GLN A 276 6.96 9.68 3.35
C GLN A 276 6.29 9.35 4.70
N GLN A 277 6.45 8.13 5.20
CA GLN A 277 5.88 7.72 6.50
C GLN A 277 6.54 8.40 7.70
N GLN A 278 7.78 8.87 7.57
CA GLN A 278 8.49 9.59 8.63
C GLN A 278 8.19 11.08 8.62
N GLN A 279 8.07 11.66 7.42
CA GLN A 279 8.00 13.11 7.28
C GLN A 279 6.66 13.67 7.74
N PHE A 280 5.55 12.98 7.41
CA PHE A 280 4.22 13.55 7.56
C PHE A 280 3.52 13.06 8.82
N THR A 281 2.98 14.02 9.57
CA THR A 281 2.14 13.80 10.76
C THR A 281 0.65 13.65 10.40
N PHE A 282 0.33 13.60 9.12
CA PHE A 282 -1.02 13.51 8.57
C PHE A 282 -1.10 12.42 7.48
N PRO A 283 -2.30 11.90 7.20
CA PRO A 283 -2.48 10.86 6.19
C PRO A 283 -2.16 11.35 4.78
N ILE A 284 -1.43 10.52 4.05
CA ILE A 284 -1.19 10.67 2.61
C ILE A 284 -1.50 9.33 1.95
N ASP A 285 -2.15 9.35 0.79
CA ASP A 285 -2.30 8.14 0.00
C ASP A 285 -1.53 8.28 -1.31
N THR A 286 -1.10 7.17 -1.88
CA THR A 286 -0.38 7.15 -3.16
C THR A 286 -0.90 6.04 -4.05
N SER A 287 -1.24 6.38 -5.29
CA SER A 287 -1.59 5.43 -6.34
C SER A 287 -0.51 5.38 -7.41
N MET A 288 -0.15 4.16 -7.81
CA MET A 288 0.78 3.86 -8.88
C MET A 288 0.12 2.95 -9.91
N ASN A 289 -0.19 3.50 -11.08
CA ASN A 289 -0.62 2.72 -12.24
C ASN A 289 0.57 2.48 -13.17
N VAL A 290 1.00 1.24 -13.28
CA VAL A 290 2.15 0.82 -14.09
C VAL A 290 1.67 0.00 -15.27
N GLU A 291 1.93 0.48 -16.48
CA GLU A 291 1.69 -0.22 -17.73
C GLU A 291 3.01 -0.70 -18.32
N ILE A 292 3.10 -2.01 -18.58
CA ILE A 292 4.34 -2.65 -19.00
C ILE A 292 4.45 -2.58 -20.52
N VAL A 293 5.54 -2.00 -21.01
CA VAL A 293 5.84 -1.84 -22.44
C VAL A 293 6.99 -2.77 -22.79
N THR A 294 6.68 -3.88 -23.46
CA THR A 294 7.70 -4.83 -23.93
C THR A 294 8.83 -4.12 -24.68
N ASN A 295 10.07 -4.56 -24.52
CA ASN A 295 11.26 -3.95 -25.16
C ASN A 295 11.05 -3.64 -26.66
N ARG A 296 10.49 -4.58 -27.43
CA ARG A 296 10.21 -4.39 -28.87
C ARG A 296 9.26 -3.22 -29.15
N LYS A 297 8.18 -3.10 -28.37
CA LYS A 297 7.23 -1.99 -28.48
C LYS A 297 7.89 -0.69 -28.01
N ALA A 298 8.62 -0.71 -26.90
CA ALA A 298 9.34 0.44 -26.36
C ALA A 298 10.32 1.02 -27.38
N LEU A 299 11.18 0.19 -27.98
CA LEU A 299 12.11 0.58 -29.05
C LEU A 299 11.38 1.20 -30.25
N SER A 300 10.23 0.64 -30.66
CA SER A 300 9.46 1.21 -31.76
C SER A 300 8.90 2.60 -31.42
N THR A 301 8.41 2.80 -30.19
CA THR A 301 7.90 4.09 -29.72
C THR A 301 9.02 5.13 -29.60
N VAL A 302 10.15 4.76 -29.01
CA VAL A 302 11.33 5.63 -28.86
C VAL A 302 11.88 6.03 -30.25
N ARG A 303 12.02 5.07 -31.17
CA ARG A 303 12.47 5.35 -32.55
C ARG A 303 11.50 6.24 -33.33
N ASN A 304 10.19 6.11 -33.10
CA ASN A 304 9.22 7.00 -33.72
C ASN A 304 9.30 8.41 -33.11
N LYS A 305 9.40 8.54 -31.79
CA LYS A 305 9.57 9.84 -31.12
C LYS A 305 10.86 10.53 -31.57
N LYS A 306 11.95 9.78 -31.75
CA LYS A 306 13.22 10.27 -32.30
C LYS A 306 13.05 10.83 -33.72
N LYS A 307 12.25 10.17 -34.57
CA LYS A 307 11.94 10.68 -35.92
C LYS A 307 11.16 11.97 -35.85
N GLU A 308 10.09 12.02 -35.04
CA GLU A 308 9.29 13.24 -34.85
C GLU A 308 10.15 14.43 -34.40
N LEU A 309 11.04 14.23 -33.42
CA LEU A 309 11.92 15.28 -32.92
C LEU A 309 12.96 15.72 -33.97
N LYS A 310 13.50 14.78 -34.74
CA LYS A 310 14.39 15.12 -35.87
C LYS A 310 13.68 15.88 -36.97
N ASP A 311 12.41 15.56 -37.25
CA ASP A 311 11.62 16.26 -38.24
C ASP A 311 11.33 17.70 -37.77
N LEU A 312 11.03 17.90 -36.47
CA LEU A 312 10.90 19.23 -35.87
C LEU A 312 12.20 20.05 -35.95
N ASP A 313 13.34 19.45 -35.64
CA ASP A 313 14.66 20.08 -35.76
C ASP A 313 14.98 20.47 -37.21
N ASN A 314 14.73 19.56 -38.16
CA ASN A 314 14.89 19.83 -39.58
C ASN A 314 13.96 20.96 -40.08
N HIS A 315 12.72 21.03 -39.58
CA HIS A 315 11.79 22.11 -39.90
C HIS A 315 12.22 23.46 -39.31
N ALA A 316 12.76 23.47 -38.09
CA ALA A 316 13.30 24.68 -37.49
C ALA A 316 14.50 25.21 -38.31
N TRP A 317 15.40 24.30 -38.70
CA TRP A 317 16.56 24.60 -39.54
C TRP A 317 16.17 25.10 -40.94
N GLN A 318 15.18 24.49 -41.59
CA GLN A 318 14.67 24.93 -42.90
C GLN A 318 13.99 26.30 -42.87
N ASN A 319 13.47 26.72 -41.71
CA ASN A 319 12.80 28.00 -41.53
C ASN A 319 13.72 29.11 -40.98
N ASP A 320 15.04 28.90 -40.94
CA ASP A 320 16.03 29.84 -40.36
C ASP A 320 15.71 30.24 -38.90
N SER A 321 15.00 29.36 -38.18
CA SER A 321 14.63 29.53 -36.77
C SER A 321 15.54 28.68 -35.88
N GLU A 322 15.98 29.22 -34.74
CA GLU A 322 16.77 28.44 -33.78
C GLU A 322 15.95 27.26 -33.26
N THR A 323 16.51 26.06 -33.32
CA THR A 323 15.95 24.88 -32.65
C THR A 323 15.86 25.18 -31.16
N SER A 324 14.65 25.10 -30.60
CA SER A 324 14.45 25.32 -29.17
C SER A 324 15.31 24.34 -28.35
N THR A 325 16.00 24.82 -27.31
CA THR A 325 16.85 24.01 -26.42
C THR A 325 16.12 22.75 -25.92
N ASN A 326 14.82 22.86 -25.66
CA ASN A 326 13.95 21.74 -25.25
C ASN A 326 13.91 20.57 -26.26
N VAL A 327 14.03 20.83 -27.57
CA VAL A 327 14.03 19.79 -28.61
C VAL A 327 15.37 19.06 -28.66
N VAL A 328 16.47 19.77 -28.42
CA VAL A 328 17.82 19.20 -28.34
C VAL A 328 17.93 18.29 -27.12
N ASP A 329 17.54 18.77 -25.94
CA ASP A 329 17.56 17.98 -24.70
C ASP A 329 16.66 16.74 -24.79
N ALA A 330 15.50 16.88 -25.46
CA ALA A 330 14.61 15.75 -25.73
C ALA A 330 15.22 14.72 -26.69
N LEU A 331 15.97 15.16 -27.71
CA LEU A 331 16.69 14.25 -28.64
C LEU A 331 17.77 13.45 -27.90
N ASP A 332 18.54 14.09 -27.03
CA ASP A 332 19.58 13.43 -26.24
C ASP A 332 18.97 12.41 -25.26
N SER A 333 17.93 12.80 -24.53
CA SER A 333 17.17 11.89 -23.65
C SER A 333 16.64 10.67 -24.41
N VAL A 334 16.10 10.88 -25.62
CA VAL A 334 15.60 9.80 -26.48
C VAL A 334 16.72 8.90 -26.98
N ASN A 335 17.91 9.44 -27.28
CA ASN A 335 19.09 8.66 -27.68
C ASN A 335 19.59 7.77 -26.53
N GLU A 336 19.68 8.31 -25.32
CA GLU A 336 20.09 7.57 -24.13
C GLU A 336 19.09 6.44 -23.81
N LEU A 337 17.79 6.73 -23.88
CA LEU A 337 16.74 5.73 -23.71
C LEU A 337 16.83 4.63 -24.79
N GLU A 338 17.08 4.97 -26.06
CA GLU A 338 17.25 3.98 -27.13
C GLU A 338 18.47 3.08 -26.86
N SER A 339 19.62 3.67 -26.52
CA SER A 339 20.86 2.93 -26.20
C SER A 339 20.66 1.99 -25.01
N THR A 340 20.02 2.47 -23.95
CA THR A 340 19.71 1.68 -22.75
C THR A 340 18.80 0.50 -23.08
N LEU A 341 17.79 0.70 -23.94
CA LEU A 341 16.89 -0.37 -24.36
C LEU A 341 17.54 -1.40 -25.26
N ASP A 342 18.41 -0.98 -26.19
CA ASP A 342 19.14 -1.89 -27.07
C ASP A 342 20.17 -2.72 -26.28
N GLN A 343 20.81 -2.14 -25.26
CA GLN A 343 21.78 -2.85 -24.41
C GLN A 343 21.12 -3.79 -23.39
N SER A 344 20.16 -3.28 -22.62
CA SER A 344 19.54 -4.04 -21.52
C SER A 344 18.59 -5.15 -22.02
N LYS A 345 17.94 -4.93 -23.18
CA LYS A 345 16.82 -5.73 -23.67
C LYS A 345 15.66 -5.82 -22.66
N GLU A 346 15.62 -4.93 -21.67
CA GLU A 346 14.58 -4.90 -20.65
C GLU A 346 13.32 -4.19 -21.15
N SER A 347 12.20 -4.42 -20.47
CA SER A 347 10.94 -3.70 -20.76
C SER A 347 10.97 -2.32 -20.12
N MET A 348 10.27 -1.36 -20.74
CA MET A 348 9.99 -0.06 -20.11
C MET A 348 8.65 -0.10 -19.41
N TYR A 349 8.47 0.82 -18.46
CA TYR A 349 7.26 0.94 -17.67
C TYR A 349 6.72 2.36 -17.79
N LYS A 350 5.46 2.48 -18.19
CA LYS A 350 4.74 3.76 -18.13
C LYS A 350 4.11 3.86 -16.74
N LEU A 351 4.61 4.79 -15.95
CA LEU A 351 4.16 5.06 -14.59
C LEU A 351 3.22 6.27 -14.58
N SER A 352 2.01 6.08 -14.05
CA SER A 352 1.22 7.14 -13.43
C SER A 352 1.46 7.09 -11.92
N TYR A 353 1.82 8.21 -11.31
CA TYR A 353 2.08 8.29 -9.87
C TYR A 353 1.29 9.46 -9.31
N VAL A 354 0.30 9.16 -8.48
CA VAL A 354 -0.64 10.14 -7.95
C VAL A 354 -0.58 10.16 -6.42
N VAL A 355 -0.37 11.33 -5.83
CA VAL A 355 -0.35 11.53 -4.37
C VAL A 355 -1.62 12.26 -3.96
N ARG A 356 -2.37 11.69 -3.01
CA ARG A 356 -3.58 12.28 -2.42
C ARG A 356 -3.25 12.85 -1.05
N VAL A 357 -3.62 14.11 -0.84
CA VAL A 357 -3.50 14.83 0.43
C VAL A 357 -4.90 15.21 0.89
N THR A 358 -5.26 14.90 2.14
CA THR A 358 -6.57 15.24 2.71
C THR A 358 -6.42 16.16 3.92
N ALA A 359 -7.47 16.93 4.20
CA ALA A 359 -7.56 17.80 5.38
C ALA A 359 -9.02 18.11 5.75
N PRO A 360 -9.30 18.48 7.01
CA PRO A 360 -10.65 18.87 7.46
C PRO A 360 -11.09 20.24 6.91
N ASP A 361 -10.14 21.11 6.55
CA ASP A 361 -10.40 22.44 6.03
C ASP A 361 -9.38 22.87 4.96
N LEU A 362 -9.67 23.97 4.27
CA LEU A 362 -8.86 24.47 3.15
C LEU A 362 -7.52 25.07 3.59
N GLU A 363 -7.43 25.66 4.77
CA GLU A 363 -6.18 26.25 5.25
C GLU A 363 -5.18 25.13 5.56
N GLU A 364 -5.64 24.11 6.27
CA GLU A 364 -4.85 22.92 6.57
C GLU A 364 -4.52 22.13 5.31
N LEU A 365 -5.45 22.01 4.34
CA LEU A 365 -5.15 21.38 3.06
C LEU A 365 -4.00 22.10 2.34
N LYS A 366 -4.02 23.44 2.33
CA LYS A 366 -2.98 24.24 1.70
C LYS A 366 -1.64 24.05 2.40
N ARG A 367 -1.62 24.00 3.74
CA ARG A 367 -0.41 23.75 4.53
C ARG A 367 0.18 22.39 4.20
N ARG A 368 -0.63 21.32 4.27
CA ARG A 368 -0.23 19.93 3.95
C ARG A 368 0.25 19.80 2.51
N CYS A 369 -0.44 20.43 1.56
CA CYS A 369 -0.03 20.46 0.15
C CYS A 369 1.37 21.06 -0.06
N ASN A 370 1.71 22.13 0.66
CA ASN A 370 3.04 22.73 0.55
C ASN A 370 4.11 21.79 1.14
N GLU A 371 3.85 21.23 2.32
CA GLU A 371 4.76 20.27 2.97
C GLU A 371 5.03 19.04 2.09
N VAL A 372 3.99 18.52 1.44
CA VAL A 372 4.12 17.41 0.46
C VAL A 372 4.95 17.82 -0.73
N LYS A 373 4.71 19.01 -1.28
CA LYS A 373 5.47 19.50 -2.42
C LYS A 373 6.96 19.65 -2.06
N ASP A 374 7.26 20.24 -0.91
CA ASP A 374 8.63 20.49 -0.46
C ASP A 374 9.39 19.16 -0.24
N PHE A 375 8.75 18.16 0.40
CA PHE A 375 9.33 16.83 0.59
C PHE A 375 9.70 16.14 -0.73
N TYR A 376 8.79 16.14 -1.72
CA TYR A 376 9.09 15.53 -3.02
C TYR A 376 10.14 16.33 -3.80
N ASP A 377 10.12 17.66 -3.68
CA ASP A 377 11.10 18.55 -4.29
C ASP A 377 12.53 18.29 -3.75
N ASP A 378 12.68 17.96 -2.46
CA ASP A 378 13.95 17.56 -1.82
C ASP A 378 14.46 16.21 -2.32
N LEU A 379 13.57 15.31 -2.72
CA LEU A 379 13.89 14.04 -3.38
C LEU A 379 14.04 14.19 -4.91
N ASN A 380 14.16 15.43 -5.39
CA ASN A 380 14.25 15.78 -6.80
C ASN A 380 13.05 15.33 -7.67
N VAL A 381 11.90 15.06 -7.07
CA VAL A 381 10.66 14.72 -7.77
C VAL A 381 9.76 15.94 -7.79
N LYS A 382 9.56 16.55 -8.96
CA LYS A 382 8.71 17.75 -9.08
C LYS A 382 7.25 17.36 -9.21
N LEU A 383 6.48 17.63 -8.16
CA LEU A 383 5.03 17.43 -8.16
C LEU A 383 4.29 18.63 -8.74
N VAL A 384 3.25 18.34 -9.51
CA VAL A 384 2.29 19.33 -10.00
C VAL A 384 0.87 18.91 -9.63
N ARG A 385 -0.01 19.89 -9.51
CA ARG A 385 -1.43 19.71 -9.25
C ARG A 385 -2.21 20.18 -10.48
N PRO A 386 -2.61 19.28 -11.38
CA PRO A 386 -3.29 19.63 -12.62
C PRO A 386 -4.63 20.33 -12.35
N PHE A 387 -4.92 21.39 -13.11
CA PHE A 387 -6.04 22.28 -12.82
C PHE A 387 -7.35 21.69 -13.36
N GLY A 388 -8.31 21.40 -12.49
CA GLY A 388 -9.62 20.87 -12.88
C GLY A 388 -9.66 19.38 -13.22
N ASP A 389 -8.64 18.61 -12.81
CA ASP A 389 -8.49 17.18 -13.07
C ASP A 389 -8.55 16.32 -11.79
N MET A 390 -8.96 16.92 -10.68
CA MET A 390 -8.92 16.31 -9.35
C MET A 390 -9.79 15.05 -9.29
N LEU A 391 -10.97 15.08 -9.93
CA LEU A 391 -11.90 13.95 -9.91
C LEU A 391 -11.38 12.77 -10.75
N GLY A 392 -10.68 13.05 -11.85
CA GLY A 392 -10.05 12.02 -12.66
C GLY A 392 -8.87 11.36 -11.95
N LEU A 393 -8.01 12.17 -11.31
CA LEU A 393 -6.90 11.68 -10.48
C LEU A 393 -7.38 10.90 -9.25
N HIS A 394 -8.49 11.31 -8.63
CA HIS A 394 -9.16 10.54 -7.59
C HIS A 394 -9.56 9.14 -8.07
N GLY A 395 -10.06 9.02 -9.30
CA GLY A 395 -10.43 7.74 -9.91
C GLY A 395 -9.27 6.76 -10.07
N GLU A 396 -8.01 7.24 -10.16
CA GLU A 396 -6.84 6.36 -10.24
C GLU A 396 -6.59 5.55 -8.96
N PHE A 397 -7.18 5.93 -7.83
CA PHE A 397 -7.06 5.16 -6.58
C PHE A 397 -8.02 3.97 -6.51
N LEU A 398 -9.08 3.96 -7.34
CA LEU A 398 -10.07 2.89 -7.29
C LEU A 398 -9.50 1.57 -7.84
N PRO A 399 -9.78 0.42 -7.22
CA PRO A 399 -9.35 -0.88 -7.74
C PRO A 399 -9.74 -1.10 -9.21
N ALA A 400 -8.84 -1.72 -9.98
CA ALA A 400 -8.93 -1.95 -11.42
C ALA A 400 -9.15 -0.70 -12.29
N SER A 401 -8.92 0.50 -11.73
CA SER A 401 -8.86 1.74 -12.49
C SER A 401 -7.71 1.72 -13.51
N LYS A 402 -7.77 2.69 -14.41
CA LYS A 402 -6.70 2.97 -15.38
C LYS A 402 -6.15 4.34 -15.07
N ARG A 403 -4.92 4.58 -15.54
CA ARG A 403 -4.37 5.93 -15.66
C ARG A 403 -5.37 6.86 -16.35
N TYR A 404 -5.59 8.02 -15.76
CA TYR A 404 -6.51 9.06 -16.24
C TYR A 404 -5.81 9.99 -17.24
N LEU A 405 -4.65 10.56 -16.86
CA LEU A 405 -3.92 11.51 -17.70
C LEU A 405 -2.70 10.87 -18.35
N ASN A 406 -2.52 11.11 -19.65
CA ASN A 406 -1.32 10.65 -20.36
C ASN A 406 -0.18 11.70 -20.38
N ASP A 407 -0.49 12.96 -20.07
CA ASP A 407 0.47 14.07 -20.17
C ASP A 407 1.60 13.98 -19.13
N TYR A 408 1.33 13.31 -18.00
CA TYR A 408 2.25 13.18 -16.87
C TYR A 408 2.86 11.77 -16.73
N ILE A 409 2.82 10.97 -17.81
CA ILE A 409 3.41 9.64 -17.79
C ILE A 409 4.92 9.74 -17.64
N GLN A 410 5.45 9.00 -16.67
CA GLN A 410 6.89 8.80 -16.52
C GLN A 410 7.28 7.47 -17.17
N TYR A 411 8.30 7.51 -18.03
CA TYR A 411 8.90 6.29 -18.58
C TYR A 411 10.04 5.88 -17.67
N VAL A 412 9.89 4.75 -16.99
CA VAL A 412 10.81 4.30 -15.95
C VAL A 412 11.23 2.85 -16.18
N THR A 413 12.30 2.44 -15.50
CA THR A 413 12.80 1.06 -15.49
C THR A 413 12.17 0.27 -14.33
N SER A 414 12.35 -1.06 -14.32
CA SER A 414 11.96 -1.88 -13.16
C SER A 414 12.81 -1.58 -11.93
N ASP A 415 14.03 -1.11 -12.14
CA ASP A 415 14.97 -0.71 -11.09
C ASP A 415 14.44 0.52 -10.35
N PHE A 416 14.02 1.56 -11.09
CA PHE A 416 13.37 2.74 -10.53
C PHE A 416 12.14 2.37 -9.67
N LEU A 417 11.25 1.52 -10.19
CA LEU A 417 10.05 1.09 -9.46
C LEU A 417 10.39 0.33 -8.17
N ALA A 418 11.45 -0.47 -8.18
CA ALA A 418 11.95 -1.16 -6.99
C ALA A 418 12.66 -0.21 -6.00
N GLY A 419 13.29 0.84 -6.50
CA GLY A 419 13.95 1.89 -5.72
C GLY A 419 12.99 2.73 -4.87
N LEU A 420 11.70 2.77 -5.20
CA LEU A 420 10.70 3.54 -4.45
C LEU A 420 10.45 3.00 -3.02
N GLY A 421 10.80 1.74 -2.75
CA GLY A 421 10.64 1.12 -1.43
C GLY A 421 9.20 0.74 -1.09
N PHE A 422 8.41 0.27 -2.06
CA PHE A 422 7.02 -0.14 -1.81
C PHE A 422 6.93 -1.28 -0.77
N GLY A 423 6.19 -1.06 0.32
CA GLY A 423 6.09 -1.98 1.46
C GLY A 423 7.19 -1.83 2.52
N ALA A 424 8.17 -0.97 2.30
CA ALA A 424 9.20 -0.64 3.28
C ALA A 424 8.59 0.21 4.41
N THR A 425 8.79 -0.20 5.65
CA THR A 425 8.28 0.51 6.84
C THR A 425 9.28 0.50 7.98
N GLN A 426 8.96 1.26 9.03
CA GLN A 426 9.67 1.25 10.32
C GLN A 426 8.93 0.48 11.40
N MET A 427 8.16 -0.56 11.03
CA MET A 427 7.35 -1.28 12.02
C MET A 427 8.23 -1.84 13.16
N LEU A 428 8.02 -1.28 14.35
CA LEU A 428 8.69 -1.65 15.59
C LEU A 428 7.68 -2.36 16.48
N GLY A 429 8.03 -3.56 16.93
CA GLY A 429 7.17 -4.36 17.80
C GLY A 429 6.07 -5.13 17.07
N GLU A 430 5.16 -5.68 17.86
CA GLU A 430 4.02 -6.49 17.46
C GLU A 430 2.73 -5.64 17.37
N PRO A 431 1.68 -6.10 16.68
CA PRO A 431 0.39 -5.38 16.59
C PRO A 431 -0.41 -5.33 17.90
N GLU A 432 -0.13 -6.27 18.82
CA GLU A 432 -0.69 -6.32 20.17
C GLU A 432 0.29 -6.98 21.14
N GLY A 433 -0.03 -7.00 22.43
CA GLY A 433 0.77 -7.62 23.49
C GLY A 433 1.14 -6.65 24.61
N ILE A 434 2.34 -6.81 25.17
CA ILE A 434 2.84 -5.94 26.24
C ILE A 434 3.23 -4.59 25.64
N TYR A 435 2.51 -3.53 25.98
CA TYR A 435 2.90 -2.17 25.61
C TYR A 435 4.23 -1.78 26.26
N ILE A 436 5.21 -1.35 25.45
CA ILE A 436 6.56 -0.97 25.92
C ILE A 436 6.92 0.50 25.70
N GLY A 437 6.20 1.20 24.83
CA GLY A 437 6.45 2.60 24.50
C GLY A 437 5.93 2.96 23.12
N TYR A 438 6.39 4.08 22.56
CA TYR A 438 6.06 4.51 21.21
C TYR A 438 7.32 4.97 20.46
N SER A 439 7.30 4.88 19.14
CA SER A 439 8.36 5.42 18.28
C SER A 439 8.30 6.95 18.27
N LEU A 440 9.44 7.62 18.44
CA LEU A 440 9.50 9.08 18.32
C LEU A 440 9.37 9.54 16.87
N ASP A 441 9.85 8.73 15.92
CA ASP A 441 9.84 9.07 14.50
C ASP A 441 8.44 8.95 13.89
N THR A 442 7.67 7.95 14.33
CA THR A 442 6.36 7.63 13.72
C THR A 442 5.17 7.82 14.67
N GLY A 443 5.41 8.09 15.96
CA GLY A 443 4.37 8.17 16.99
C GLY A 443 3.69 6.83 17.31
N ARG A 444 4.05 5.74 16.62
CA ARG A 444 3.37 4.45 16.72
C ARG A 444 3.63 3.75 18.03
N ASN A 445 2.59 3.17 18.60
CA ASN A 445 2.71 2.34 19.80
C ASN A 445 3.50 1.06 19.48
N VAL A 446 4.36 0.67 20.41
CA VAL A 446 5.22 -0.52 20.30
C VAL A 446 4.74 -1.53 21.34
N TYR A 447 4.34 -2.70 20.85
CA TYR A 447 3.98 -3.84 21.69
C TYR A 447 5.03 -4.94 21.57
N LEU A 448 5.15 -5.77 22.60
CA LEU A 448 6.08 -6.88 22.66
C LEU A 448 5.37 -8.15 23.07
N LYS A 449 5.65 -9.25 22.38
CA LYS A 449 5.23 -10.60 22.76
C LYS A 449 6.45 -11.49 23.01
N PRO A 450 7.00 -11.52 24.23
CA PRO A 450 8.21 -12.29 24.53
C PRO A 450 8.11 -13.78 24.15
N ALA A 451 6.90 -14.36 24.24
CA ALA A 451 6.66 -15.76 23.94
C ALA A 451 6.67 -16.10 22.43
N LEU A 452 6.48 -15.14 21.52
CA LEU A 452 6.46 -15.45 20.08
C LEU A 452 7.82 -15.92 19.56
N ALA A 453 8.91 -15.41 20.14
CA ALA A 453 10.28 -15.77 19.74
C ALA A 453 10.59 -17.27 19.93
N SER A 454 9.90 -17.98 20.83
CA SER A 454 10.09 -19.43 21.06
C SER A 454 9.20 -20.32 20.21
N GLN A 455 8.23 -19.76 19.48
CA GLN A 455 7.21 -20.52 18.76
C GLN A 455 7.58 -20.83 17.31
N GLY A 456 8.74 -20.35 16.83
CA GLY A 456 9.20 -20.62 15.46
C GLY A 456 8.24 -20.08 14.39
N VAL A 457 7.62 -18.93 14.66
CA VAL A 457 6.63 -18.32 13.76
C VAL A 457 7.25 -18.07 12.39
N LYS A 458 6.54 -18.45 11.33
CA LYS A 458 7.05 -18.36 9.95
C LYS A 458 7.42 -16.92 9.59
N GLY A 459 8.71 -16.73 9.30
CA GLY A 459 9.28 -15.44 8.92
C GLY A 459 9.51 -14.49 10.10
N SER A 460 9.79 -15.02 11.29
CA SER A 460 10.47 -14.30 12.36
C SER A 460 11.87 -13.88 11.91
N VAL A 461 12.27 -12.64 12.22
CA VAL A 461 13.64 -12.16 11.97
C VAL A 461 14.62 -12.75 12.99
N THR A 462 14.12 -13.07 14.19
CA THR A 462 14.89 -13.64 15.29
C THR A 462 14.10 -14.70 16.04
N ASN A 463 14.80 -15.73 16.51
CA ASN A 463 14.30 -16.71 17.47
C ASN A 463 15.05 -16.58 18.81
N ALA A 464 15.76 -15.45 19.02
CA ALA A 464 16.52 -15.23 20.23
C ALA A 464 15.58 -14.97 21.42
N LEU A 465 15.71 -15.79 22.45
CA LEU A 465 14.97 -15.66 23.72
C LEU A 465 15.70 -14.78 24.74
N ALA A 466 16.79 -14.14 24.33
CA ALA A 466 17.65 -13.33 25.18
C ALA A 466 17.55 -11.86 24.77
N ALA A 467 17.40 -10.99 25.76
CA ALA A 467 17.50 -9.54 25.60
C ALA A 467 18.70 -9.03 26.40
N ALA A 468 19.42 -8.05 25.85
CA ALA A 468 20.52 -7.39 26.53
C ALA A 468 20.18 -5.91 26.75
N PHE A 469 20.28 -5.44 27.99
CA PHE A 469 20.08 -4.03 28.35
C PHE A 469 21.44 -3.41 28.69
N VAL A 470 21.97 -2.59 27.78
CA VAL A 470 23.32 -2.00 27.86
C VAL A 470 23.23 -0.47 27.87
N GLY A 471 24.18 0.22 28.51
CA GLY A 471 24.14 1.68 28.71
C GLY A 471 24.76 2.15 30.04
N SER A 472 24.88 3.46 30.21
CA SER A 472 25.51 4.12 31.38
C SER A 472 24.62 4.13 32.63
N LEU A 473 25.21 4.46 33.79
CA LEU A 473 24.44 4.64 35.04
C LEU A 473 23.40 5.75 34.86
N GLY A 474 22.16 5.52 35.31
CA GLY A 474 21.05 6.46 35.12
C GLY A 474 20.33 6.35 33.77
N GLY A 475 20.88 5.65 32.78
CA GLY A 475 20.27 5.48 31.44
C GLY A 475 19.07 4.52 31.38
N GLY A 476 18.29 4.36 32.46
CA GLY A 476 17.02 3.61 32.42
C GLY A 476 17.09 2.08 32.36
N LYS A 477 18.26 1.45 32.12
CA LYS A 477 18.39 -0.02 31.96
C LYS A 477 17.62 -0.87 32.98
N SER A 478 17.80 -0.58 34.27
CA SER A 478 17.14 -1.32 35.36
C SER A 478 15.63 -1.13 35.33
N PHE A 479 15.16 0.06 34.96
CA PHE A 479 13.74 0.37 34.84
C PHE A 479 13.12 -0.40 33.68
N SER A 480 13.72 -0.35 32.48
CA SER A 480 13.23 -1.06 31.30
C SER A 480 13.14 -2.57 31.53
N ASN A 481 14.18 -3.19 32.10
CA ASN A 481 14.16 -4.61 32.42
C ASN A 481 13.08 -4.96 33.44
N ASN A 482 12.96 -4.18 34.52
CA ASN A 482 11.93 -4.43 35.54
C ASN A 482 10.51 -4.26 34.99
N MET A 483 10.29 -3.29 34.10
CA MET A 483 9.01 -3.06 33.44
C MET A 483 8.60 -4.26 32.59
N ILE A 484 9.50 -4.74 31.72
CA ILE A 484 9.24 -5.90 30.86
C ILE A 484 8.99 -7.15 31.70
N VAL A 485 9.79 -7.40 32.74
CA VAL A 485 9.60 -8.54 33.66
C VAL A 485 8.26 -8.43 34.39
N TYR A 486 7.91 -7.25 34.91
CA TYR A 486 6.66 -7.00 35.60
C TYR A 486 5.44 -7.32 34.72
N TYR A 487 5.40 -6.77 33.49
CA TYR A 487 4.30 -7.05 32.57
C TYR A 487 4.31 -8.49 32.08
N SER A 488 5.47 -9.11 31.87
CA SER A 488 5.54 -10.53 31.51
C SER A 488 4.90 -11.40 32.60
N VAL A 489 5.14 -11.11 33.88
CA VAL A 489 4.50 -11.82 35.01
C VAL A 489 2.99 -11.57 35.05
N LEU A 490 2.54 -10.33 34.79
CA LEU A 490 1.11 -10.03 34.67
C LEU A 490 0.44 -10.81 33.54
N PHE A 491 1.15 -11.05 32.43
CA PHE A 491 0.69 -11.84 31.28
C PHE A 491 0.79 -13.37 31.50
N GLY A 492 1.25 -13.80 32.68
CA GLY A 492 1.27 -15.22 33.09
C GLY A 492 2.65 -15.87 33.11
N ALA A 493 3.72 -15.14 32.82
CA ALA A 493 5.08 -15.67 32.88
C ALA A 493 5.57 -15.87 34.33
N GLN A 494 6.54 -16.76 34.49
CA GLN A 494 7.30 -16.90 35.74
C GLN A 494 8.63 -16.17 35.61
N ALA A 495 9.03 -15.43 36.65
CA ALA A 495 10.26 -14.66 36.65
C ALA A 495 11.21 -15.09 37.77
N LEU A 496 12.48 -15.37 37.40
CA LEU A 496 13.60 -15.53 38.31
C LEU A 496 14.58 -14.37 38.11
N ILE A 497 14.85 -13.61 39.17
CA ILE A 497 15.75 -12.45 39.11
C ILE A 497 16.97 -12.70 39.98
N VAL A 498 18.14 -12.73 39.37
CA VAL A 498 19.44 -12.78 40.06
C VAL A 498 20.01 -11.36 40.13
N ASP A 499 20.02 -10.78 41.33
CA ASP A 499 20.57 -9.43 41.54
C ASP A 499 21.79 -9.47 42.47
N PRO A 500 23.02 -9.40 41.93
CA PRO A 500 24.23 -9.44 42.74
C PRO A 500 24.46 -8.14 43.53
N LYS A 501 23.76 -7.05 43.20
CA LYS A 501 23.82 -5.78 43.92
C LYS A 501 22.61 -5.69 44.86
N ALA A 502 22.81 -5.92 46.15
CA ALA A 502 21.72 -6.00 47.15
C ALA A 502 20.87 -4.71 47.35
N GLY A 503 21.08 -3.65 46.57
CA GLY A 503 20.42 -2.34 46.71
C GLY A 503 19.64 -1.91 45.47
N ALA A 504 18.41 -1.44 45.71
CA ALA A 504 17.44 -0.76 44.81
C ALA A 504 16.33 -1.58 44.13
N LYS A 505 16.43 -2.91 43.91
CA LYS A 505 15.43 -3.64 43.08
C LYS A 505 14.23 -4.26 43.81
N ARG A 506 14.15 -4.19 45.15
CA ARG A 506 13.33 -5.13 45.95
C ARG A 506 11.92 -4.68 46.37
N SER A 507 11.49 -3.42 46.25
CA SER A 507 10.21 -3.00 46.88
C SER A 507 8.95 -3.25 46.03
N TYR A 508 9.06 -3.18 44.70
CA TYR A 508 7.91 -3.33 43.79
C TYR A 508 7.63 -4.78 43.41
N LEU A 509 8.64 -5.57 43.02
CA LEU A 509 8.44 -6.95 42.55
C LEU A 509 8.27 -7.98 43.69
N LYS A 510 8.84 -7.74 44.90
CA LYS A 510 8.60 -8.63 46.06
C LYS A 510 7.13 -8.70 46.44
N ARG A 511 6.39 -7.59 46.34
CA ARG A 511 4.94 -7.56 46.64
C ARG A 511 4.12 -8.39 45.65
N VAL A 512 4.51 -8.41 44.37
CA VAL A 512 3.85 -9.25 43.35
C VAL A 512 4.10 -10.75 43.62
N GLY A 513 5.33 -11.12 44.00
CA GLY A 513 5.66 -12.49 44.40
C GLY A 513 4.92 -12.99 45.65
N THR A 514 4.47 -12.07 46.53
CA THR A 514 3.67 -12.45 47.71
C THR A 514 2.19 -12.67 47.36
N ALA A 515 1.70 -12.06 46.27
CA ALA A 515 0.33 -12.23 45.78
C ALA A 515 0.12 -13.49 44.92
N LEU A 516 1.21 -14.17 44.52
CA LEU A 516 1.18 -15.42 43.76
C LEU A 516 1.06 -16.69 44.63
N HIS A 517 1.19 -16.53 45.95
CA HIS A 517 1.05 -17.58 46.96
C HIS A 517 -0.33 -17.60 47.58
#